data_AF-A0A7J8HS77-F1
#
_entry.id   AF-A0A7J8HS77-F1
#
_cell.length_a   1.000
_cell.length_b   1.000
_cell.length_c   1.000
_cell.angle_alpha   90.00
_cell.angle_beta   90.00
_cell.angle_gamma   90.00
#
_symmetry.space_group_name_H-M   'P 1'
#
loop_
_entity.id
_entity.type
_entity.pdbx_description
1 polymer ?
#
loop_
_entity_poly.entity_id
_entity_poly.type
_entity_poly.pdbx_seq_one_letter_code
_entity_poly.pdbx_strand_id
1 'polypeptide(L)'
;MLVLPKRFEQACSPETSGKECGIICDCQNGGTCDPLTGKCQCPPGVHGKTCEHGCPKGFFGKNCKRKCNCANSGHCHRVYGTCMCEPGRYGKFCHLNCPKGAHGAGCSSECQCVEENTLECSAKNGSCTCKSGYQGNRCQKACPDGLWGQECQFSCDPCENGGQCNEKTGNCDCPSGYTGKACTIRKSLT
;
A
#
# COMPACT_ATOMS: atom_id res chain seq x y z
N MET A 1 -55.57 21.80 45.57
CA MET A 1 -54.72 21.73 44.36
C MET A 1 -54.74 20.28 43.89
N LEU A 2 -55.30 20.01 42.71
CA LEU A 2 -55.31 18.65 42.14
C LEU A 2 -53.92 18.36 41.60
N VAL A 3 -53.20 17.43 42.23
CA VAL A 3 -51.94 16.92 41.70
C VAL A 3 -52.30 15.91 40.60
N LEU A 4 -52.22 16.33 39.34
CA LEU A 4 -52.33 15.42 38.20
C LEU A 4 -51.15 14.43 38.25
N PRO A 5 -51.38 13.11 38.11
CA PRO A 5 -50.27 12.17 38.06
C PRO A 5 -49.43 12.48 36.82
N LYS A 6 -48.11 12.68 36.99
CA LYS A 6 -47.18 12.72 35.86
C LYS A 6 -47.29 11.36 35.16
N ARG A 7 -47.91 11.36 33.98
CA ARG A 7 -47.96 10.18 33.10
C ARG A 7 -46.51 9.75 32.86
N PHE A 8 -46.19 8.51 33.23
CA PHE A 8 -44.96 7.88 32.79
C PHE A 8 -45.08 7.75 31.28
N GLU A 9 -44.38 8.60 30.52
CA GLU A 9 -44.20 8.38 29.09
C GLU A 9 -43.41 7.07 28.99
N GLN A 10 -44.11 5.97 28.68
CA GLN A 10 -43.48 4.68 28.43
C GLN A 10 -42.48 4.89 27.31
N ALA A 11 -41.18 4.78 27.60
CA ALA A 11 -40.16 4.86 26.57
C ALA A 11 -40.40 3.70 25.60
N CYS A 12 -40.56 4.00 24.31
CA CYS A 12 -40.67 2.98 23.29
C CYS A 12 -39.42 2.09 23.27
N SER A 13 -39.59 0.84 22.83
CA SER A 13 -38.46 -0.05 22.58
C SER A 13 -37.50 0.58 21.55
N PRO A 14 -36.21 0.19 21.50
CA PRO A 14 -35.24 0.77 20.56
C PRO A 14 -35.65 0.70 19.08
N GLU A 15 -36.56 -0.24 18.77
CA GLU A 15 -37.07 -0.55 17.43
C GLU A 15 -38.37 0.19 17.10
N THR A 16 -38.95 0.94 18.05
CA THR A 16 -40.24 1.63 17.88
C THR A 16 -40.23 3.07 18.40
N SER A 17 -41.13 3.90 17.89
CA SER A 17 -41.20 5.33 18.21
C SER A 17 -42.60 5.93 18.09
N GLY A 18 -42.77 7.16 18.57
CA GLY A 18 -44.02 7.92 18.57
C GLY A 18 -44.83 7.78 19.86
N LYS A 19 -45.90 8.56 19.99
CA LYS A 19 -46.73 8.64 21.22
C LYS A 19 -47.36 7.31 21.67
N GLU A 20 -47.45 6.33 20.76
CA GLU A 20 -48.01 4.99 21.01
C GLU A 20 -47.05 3.88 20.55
N CYS A 21 -45.78 4.19 20.24
CA CYS A 21 -44.79 3.23 19.78
C CYS A 21 -45.19 2.41 18.51
N GLY A 22 -46.09 2.94 17.68
CA GLY A 22 -46.56 2.28 16.46
C GLY A 22 -45.66 2.48 15.23
N ILE A 23 -44.65 3.36 15.30
CA ILE A 23 -43.72 3.61 14.20
C ILE A 23 -42.50 2.71 14.38
N ILE A 24 -42.28 1.79 13.44
CA ILE A 24 -41.10 0.93 13.42
C ILE A 24 -39.88 1.71 12.91
N CYS A 25 -38.78 1.63 13.64
CA CYS A 25 -37.50 2.22 13.27
C CYS A 25 -36.58 1.18 12.64
N ASP A 26 -36.27 1.32 11.36
CA ASP A 26 -35.31 0.48 10.65
C ASP A 26 -33.94 1.19 10.56
N CYS A 27 -33.30 1.45 11.71
CA CYS A 27 -31.99 2.11 11.72
C CYS A 27 -30.86 1.08 11.55
N GLN A 28 -30.05 1.23 10.51
CA GLN A 28 -28.95 0.34 10.15
C GLN A 28 -27.60 0.86 10.66
N ASN A 29 -26.54 0.05 10.52
CA ASN A 29 -25.15 0.43 10.81
C ASN A 29 -24.91 1.07 12.20
N GLY A 30 -25.66 0.62 13.21
CA GLY A 30 -25.57 1.14 14.58
C GLY A 30 -26.23 2.50 14.79
N GLY A 31 -27.13 2.91 13.88
CA GLY A 31 -28.01 4.06 14.06
C GLY A 31 -28.97 3.87 15.23
N THR A 32 -29.22 4.93 15.99
CA THR A 32 -30.17 4.91 17.11
C THR A 32 -31.46 5.62 16.70
N CYS A 33 -32.62 5.06 17.05
CA CYS A 33 -33.89 5.71 16.76
C CYS A 33 -34.22 6.82 17.77
N ASP A 34 -34.66 7.97 17.27
CA ASP A 34 -35.28 9.00 18.10
C ASP A 34 -36.67 8.53 18.56
N PRO A 35 -36.92 8.36 19.86
CA PRO A 35 -38.13 7.72 20.37
C PRO A 35 -39.40 8.57 20.15
N LEU A 36 -39.26 9.87 19.90
CA LEU A 36 -40.38 10.79 19.69
C LEU A 36 -40.74 10.90 18.21
N THR A 37 -39.74 10.95 17.32
CA THR A 37 -39.91 11.29 15.91
C THR A 37 -39.73 10.12 14.95
N GLY A 38 -39.14 9.01 15.39
CA GLY A 38 -38.82 7.86 14.55
C GLY A 38 -37.66 8.08 13.58
N LYS A 39 -36.94 9.19 13.70
CA LYS A 39 -35.79 9.49 12.85
C LYS A 39 -34.55 8.76 13.34
N CYS A 40 -33.80 8.15 12.42
CA CYS A 40 -32.52 7.55 12.75
C CYS A 40 -31.45 8.61 12.97
N GLN A 41 -30.73 8.47 14.09
CA GLN A 41 -29.53 9.24 14.38
C GLN A 41 -28.31 8.41 14.01
N CYS A 42 -27.65 8.79 12.93
CA CYS A 42 -26.53 8.03 12.39
C CYS A 42 -25.22 8.28 13.15
N PRO A 43 -24.46 7.22 13.49
CA PRO A 43 -23.12 7.37 14.03
C PRO A 43 -22.16 7.94 12.96
N PRO A 44 -20.99 8.47 13.36
CA PRO A 44 -20.01 8.96 12.40
C PRO A 44 -19.56 7.89 11.40
N GLY A 45 -19.40 8.28 10.13
CA GLY A 45 -18.98 7.37 9.06
C GLY A 45 -20.10 6.78 8.22
N VAL A 46 -21.36 6.97 8.64
CA VAL A 46 -22.56 6.60 7.87
C VAL A 46 -23.56 7.76 7.81
N HIS A 47 -24.46 7.71 6.82
CA HIS A 47 -25.51 8.69 6.55
C HIS A 47 -26.69 8.01 5.85
N GLY A 48 -27.72 8.81 5.55
CA GLY A 48 -28.97 8.34 4.94
C GLY A 48 -30.13 8.45 5.92
N LYS A 49 -31.34 8.09 5.47
CA LYS A 49 -32.54 8.23 6.32
C LYS A 49 -32.57 7.14 7.39
N THR A 50 -32.06 5.97 7.06
CA THR A 50 -31.94 4.78 7.90
C THR A 50 -30.48 4.44 8.23
N CYS A 51 -29.54 5.34 7.96
CA CYS A 51 -28.10 5.13 8.13
C CYS A 51 -27.53 4.01 7.25
N GLU A 52 -28.16 3.80 6.09
CA GLU A 52 -27.91 2.75 5.11
C GLU A 52 -26.65 2.98 4.27
N HIS A 53 -26.12 4.21 4.22
CA HIS A 53 -24.99 4.57 3.37
C HIS A 53 -23.73 4.89 4.18
N GLY A 54 -22.58 4.34 3.76
CA GLY A 54 -21.28 4.80 4.24
C GLY A 54 -20.92 6.17 3.67
N CYS A 55 -20.03 6.91 4.33
CA CYS A 55 -19.58 8.19 3.78
C CYS A 55 -19.00 8.05 2.36
N PRO A 56 -19.35 8.97 1.44
CA PRO A 56 -18.77 8.98 0.11
C PRO A 56 -17.27 9.25 0.18
N LYS A 57 -16.55 8.80 -0.87
CA LYS A 57 -15.11 9.02 -0.99
C LYS A 57 -14.78 10.50 -0.84
N GLY A 58 -13.78 10.81 -0.01
CA GLY A 58 -13.39 12.19 0.28
C GLY A 58 -14.16 12.86 1.43
N PHE A 59 -15.06 12.15 2.12
CA PHE A 59 -15.80 12.66 3.27
C PHE A 59 -15.76 11.74 4.48
N PHE A 60 -15.92 12.33 5.67
CA PHE A 60 -15.90 11.61 6.94
C PHE A 60 -16.72 12.31 8.04
N GLY A 61 -16.85 11.63 9.18
CA GLY A 61 -17.46 12.15 10.39
C GLY A 61 -18.99 12.01 10.41
N LYS A 62 -19.64 12.71 11.34
CA LYS A 62 -21.09 12.69 11.51
C LYS A 62 -21.78 13.26 10.27
N ASN A 63 -22.72 12.52 9.70
CA ASN A 63 -23.44 12.85 8.46
C ASN A 63 -22.53 13.16 7.27
N CYS A 64 -21.26 12.69 7.29
CA CYS A 64 -20.30 12.85 6.19
C CYS A 64 -20.08 14.29 5.72
N LYS A 65 -20.19 15.27 6.64
CA LYS A 65 -20.05 16.70 6.30
C LYS A 65 -18.61 17.21 6.28
N ARG A 66 -17.64 16.42 6.73
CA ARG A 66 -16.22 16.83 6.78
C ARG A 66 -15.49 16.28 5.56
N LYS A 67 -14.74 17.13 4.86
CA LYS A 67 -13.93 16.73 3.70
C LYS A 67 -12.57 16.19 4.15
N CYS A 68 -12.10 15.10 3.55
CA CYS A 68 -10.77 14.57 3.75
C CYS A 68 -9.71 15.61 3.33
N ASN A 69 -8.63 15.70 4.08
CA ASN A 69 -7.48 16.54 3.74
C ASN A 69 -6.28 15.66 3.39
N CYS A 70 -6.37 14.92 2.28
CA CYS A 70 -5.34 13.99 1.84
C CYS A 70 -4.82 14.43 0.47
N ALA A 71 -3.51 14.30 0.25
CA ALA A 71 -2.90 14.58 -1.04
C ALA A 71 -3.33 13.55 -2.12
N ASN A 72 -3.16 13.90 -3.39
CA ASN A 72 -3.38 13.03 -4.55
C ASN A 72 -4.79 12.40 -4.61
N SER A 73 -5.83 13.14 -4.20
CA SER A 73 -7.19 12.61 -4.12
C SER A 73 -7.31 11.39 -3.20
N GLY A 74 -6.41 11.29 -2.22
CA GLY A 74 -6.36 10.20 -1.25
C GLY A 74 -7.63 10.09 -0.42
N HIS A 75 -7.90 8.88 0.05
CA HIS A 75 -9.10 8.57 0.82
C HIS A 75 -8.76 8.65 2.31
N CYS A 76 -9.76 8.96 3.14
CA CYS A 76 -9.58 8.99 4.58
C CYS A 76 -10.55 8.06 5.29
N HIS A 77 -10.20 7.68 6.52
CA HIS A 77 -11.04 6.85 7.37
C HIS A 77 -12.37 7.55 7.62
N ARG A 78 -13.48 6.91 7.24
CA ARG A 78 -14.84 7.49 7.26
C ARG A 78 -15.28 8.05 8.63
N VAL A 79 -14.71 7.53 9.72
CA VAL A 79 -15.03 7.98 11.09
C VAL A 79 -14.11 9.14 11.53
N TYR A 80 -12.79 8.94 11.44
CA TYR A 80 -11.79 9.79 12.09
C TYR A 80 -11.14 10.82 11.15
N GLY A 81 -11.22 10.61 9.84
CA GLY A 81 -10.62 11.50 8.84
C GLY A 81 -9.12 11.32 8.62
N THR A 82 -8.48 10.33 9.25
CA THR A 82 -7.07 9.99 9.02
C THR A 82 -6.88 9.48 7.59
N CYS A 83 -5.87 9.99 6.89
CA CYS A 83 -5.61 9.59 5.51
C CYS A 83 -5.11 8.14 5.43
N MET A 84 -5.65 7.40 4.47
CA MET A 84 -5.20 6.08 4.08
C MET A 84 -4.30 6.25 2.87
N CYS A 85 -2.98 6.17 3.09
CA CYS A 85 -2.01 6.44 2.04
C CYS A 85 -1.98 5.32 1.00
N GLU A 86 -1.86 5.70 -0.26
CA GLU A 86 -1.52 4.76 -1.33
C GLU A 86 -0.11 4.19 -1.11
N PRO A 87 0.18 2.98 -1.62
CA PRO A 87 1.51 2.40 -1.54
C PRO A 87 2.58 3.34 -2.13
N GLY A 88 3.70 3.50 -1.41
CA GLY A 88 4.77 4.42 -1.78
C GLY A 88 4.65 5.82 -1.19
N ARG A 89 3.60 6.09 -0.41
CA ARG A 89 3.40 7.39 0.27
C ARG A 89 3.20 7.23 1.77
N TYR A 90 3.57 8.28 2.52
CA TYR A 90 3.36 8.37 3.96
C TYR A 90 3.12 9.80 4.47
N GLY A 91 3.01 9.91 5.79
CA GLY A 91 2.73 11.13 6.52
C GLY A 91 1.23 11.35 6.72
N LYS A 92 0.89 12.27 7.64
CA LYS A 92 -0.50 12.55 8.06
C LYS A 92 -1.46 12.84 6.89
N PHE A 93 -0.95 13.45 5.82
CA PHE A 93 -1.72 13.82 4.63
C PHE A 93 -1.28 13.06 3.36
N CYS A 94 -0.45 12.02 3.48
CA CYS A 94 0.04 11.22 2.35
C CYS A 94 0.75 12.01 1.23
N HIS A 95 1.38 13.13 1.59
CA HIS A 95 2.07 14.02 0.65
C HIS A 95 3.56 13.69 0.49
N LEU A 96 4.10 12.81 1.33
CA LEU A 96 5.50 12.43 1.31
C LEU A 96 5.67 11.08 0.60
N ASN A 97 6.74 10.94 -0.18
CA ASN A 97 7.16 9.66 -0.79
C ASN A 97 7.91 8.80 0.23
N CYS A 98 7.87 7.47 0.12
CA CYS A 98 8.64 6.63 1.05
C CYS A 98 10.13 7.00 1.07
N PRO A 99 10.75 6.99 2.26
CA PRO A 99 12.21 7.03 2.35
C PRO A 99 12.80 5.77 1.70
N LYS A 100 14.09 5.85 1.32
CA LYS A 100 14.82 4.69 0.82
C LYS A 100 14.77 3.55 1.86
N GLY A 101 14.58 2.32 1.39
CA GLY A 101 14.50 1.14 2.25
C GLY A 101 13.11 0.88 2.86
N ALA A 102 12.11 1.71 2.60
CA ALA A 102 10.74 1.48 3.07
C ALA A 102 9.74 1.40 1.91
N HIS A 103 8.68 0.63 2.08
CA HIS A 103 7.64 0.45 1.07
C HIS A 103 6.24 0.22 1.65
N GLY A 104 5.26 0.16 0.76
CA GLY A 104 3.87 -0.11 1.10
C GLY A 104 3.08 1.14 1.50
N ALA A 105 1.84 0.94 1.94
CA ALA A 105 0.97 2.02 2.40
C ALA A 105 1.48 2.58 3.72
N GLY A 106 1.69 3.90 3.77
CA GLY A 106 2.27 4.56 4.94
C GLY A 106 3.75 4.23 5.17
N CYS A 107 4.42 3.57 4.21
CA CYS A 107 5.82 3.14 4.31
C CYS A 107 6.10 2.34 5.59
N SER A 108 5.16 1.47 5.93
CA SER A 108 5.13 0.69 7.18
C SER A 108 5.87 -0.65 7.06
N SER A 109 6.47 -0.94 5.92
CA SER A 109 7.25 -2.15 5.66
C SER A 109 8.67 -1.80 5.23
N GLU A 110 9.63 -2.61 5.63
CA GLU A 110 11.04 -2.46 5.32
C GLU A 110 11.44 -3.36 4.15
N CYS A 111 12.18 -2.80 3.20
CA CYS A 111 12.74 -3.52 2.06
C CYS A 111 13.71 -4.60 2.53
N GLN A 112 13.53 -5.82 2.02
CA GLN A 112 14.37 -6.96 2.37
C GLN A 112 15.52 -7.21 1.37
N CYS A 113 15.79 -6.24 0.50
CA CYS A 113 16.82 -6.33 -0.54
C CYS A 113 18.24 -6.34 0.05
N VAL A 114 19.18 -7.03 -0.59
CA VAL A 114 20.60 -6.90 -0.30
C VAL A 114 21.08 -5.57 -0.91
N GLU A 115 21.34 -4.58 -0.07
CA GLU A 115 21.60 -3.19 -0.47
C GLU A 115 22.80 -3.06 -1.42
N GLU A 116 23.87 -3.81 -1.17
CA GLU A 116 25.10 -3.79 -1.97
C GLU A 116 24.85 -4.26 -3.41
N ASN A 117 23.86 -5.12 -3.63
CA ASN A 117 23.56 -5.76 -4.90
C ASN A 117 22.29 -5.21 -5.57
N THR A 118 21.63 -4.24 -4.95
CA THR A 118 20.34 -3.70 -5.38
C THR A 118 20.52 -2.30 -5.97
N LEU A 119 19.91 -2.06 -7.14
CA LEU A 119 19.82 -0.73 -7.74
C LEU A 119 18.74 0.10 -7.04
N GLU A 120 17.55 -0.50 -6.86
CA GLU A 120 16.41 0.17 -6.26
C GLU A 120 15.48 -0.84 -5.57
N CYS A 121 14.88 -0.42 -4.45
CA CYS A 121 13.71 -1.07 -3.87
C CYS A 121 12.45 -0.25 -4.18
N SER A 122 11.45 -0.89 -4.77
CA SER A 122 10.18 -0.24 -5.11
C SER A 122 9.44 0.20 -3.84
N ALA A 123 9.25 1.51 -3.68
CA ALA A 123 8.46 2.08 -2.60
C ALA A 123 7.00 1.58 -2.54
N LYS A 124 6.47 1.06 -3.66
CA LYS A 124 5.08 0.58 -3.70
C LYS A 124 4.92 -0.78 -3.03
N ASN A 125 5.79 -1.73 -3.35
CA ASN A 125 5.58 -3.15 -3.01
C ASN A 125 6.82 -3.85 -2.45
N GLY A 126 7.97 -3.17 -2.36
CA GLY A 126 9.20 -3.73 -1.81
C GLY A 126 9.99 -4.60 -2.78
N SER A 127 9.61 -4.66 -4.06
CA SER A 127 10.37 -5.46 -5.05
C SER A 127 11.75 -4.86 -5.29
N CYS A 128 12.77 -5.71 -5.35
CA CYS A 128 14.15 -5.32 -5.59
C CYS A 128 14.48 -5.38 -7.08
N THR A 129 15.15 -4.35 -7.57
CA THR A 129 15.76 -4.32 -8.89
C THR A 129 17.25 -4.59 -8.72
N CYS A 130 17.75 -5.72 -9.23
CA CYS A 130 19.15 -6.11 -8.98
C CYS A 130 20.14 -5.39 -9.89
N LYS A 131 21.36 -5.17 -9.38
CA LYS A 131 22.52 -4.74 -10.18
C LYS A 131 22.90 -5.87 -11.14
N SER A 132 23.53 -5.52 -12.28
CA SER A 132 24.08 -6.52 -13.20
C SER A 132 25.00 -7.51 -12.49
N GLY A 133 24.86 -8.79 -12.83
CA GLY A 133 25.58 -9.87 -12.17
C GLY A 133 24.88 -10.44 -10.94
N TYR A 134 23.70 -9.95 -10.58
CA TYR A 134 22.89 -10.44 -9.46
C TYR A 134 21.44 -10.70 -9.87
N GLN A 135 20.81 -11.63 -9.16
CA GLN A 135 19.41 -12.03 -9.36
C GLN A 135 18.76 -12.49 -8.05
N GLY A 136 17.45 -12.74 -8.15
CA GLY A 136 16.61 -13.24 -7.08
C GLY A 136 15.78 -12.13 -6.45
N ASN A 137 14.73 -12.51 -5.72
CA ASN A 137 13.76 -11.57 -5.15
C ASN A 137 14.34 -10.54 -4.17
N ARG A 138 15.55 -10.76 -3.65
CA ARG A 138 16.28 -9.86 -2.76
C ARG A 138 17.68 -9.53 -3.28
N CYS A 139 18.00 -9.85 -4.54
CA CYS A 139 19.34 -9.70 -5.12
C CYS A 139 20.45 -10.42 -4.34
N GLN A 140 20.10 -11.58 -3.77
CA GLN A 140 20.95 -12.34 -2.88
C GLN A 140 21.85 -13.35 -3.59
N LYS A 141 21.67 -13.58 -4.89
CA LYS A 141 22.44 -14.54 -5.69
C LYS A 141 23.21 -13.82 -6.78
N ALA A 142 24.47 -14.20 -6.99
CA ALA A 142 25.19 -13.87 -8.21
C ALA A 142 24.55 -14.58 -9.41
N CYS A 143 24.86 -14.12 -10.63
CA CYS A 143 24.47 -14.86 -11.81
C CYS A 143 25.14 -16.23 -11.85
N PRO A 144 24.44 -17.26 -12.36
CA PRO A 144 25.05 -18.54 -12.65
C PRO A 144 26.11 -18.36 -13.74
N ASP A 145 27.10 -19.26 -13.74
CA ASP A 145 28.17 -19.25 -14.73
C ASP A 145 27.60 -19.22 -16.17
N GLY A 146 28.15 -18.34 -16.99
CA GLY A 146 27.74 -18.16 -18.38
C GLY A 146 26.51 -17.28 -18.60
N LEU A 147 25.93 -16.70 -17.54
CA LEU A 147 24.89 -15.67 -17.64
C LEU A 147 25.41 -14.33 -17.12
N TRP A 148 24.85 -13.24 -17.65
CA TRP A 148 25.24 -11.89 -17.28
C TRP A 148 24.12 -10.87 -17.42
N GLY A 149 24.39 -9.67 -16.91
CA GLY A 149 23.50 -8.51 -17.01
C GLY A 149 22.46 -8.46 -15.89
N GLN A 150 21.45 -7.62 -16.09
CA GLN A 150 20.39 -7.42 -15.11
C GLN A 150 19.47 -8.65 -15.07
N GLU A 151 19.19 -9.16 -13.86
CA GLU A 151 18.44 -10.41 -13.65
C GLU A 151 18.99 -11.61 -14.43
N CYS A 152 20.29 -11.57 -14.81
CA CYS A 152 20.97 -12.64 -15.55
C CYS A 152 20.28 -13.04 -16.86
N GLN A 153 19.64 -12.08 -17.53
CA GLN A 153 18.81 -12.33 -18.72
C GLN A 153 19.60 -12.65 -20.00
N PHE A 154 20.93 -12.44 -19.99
CA PHE A 154 21.77 -12.64 -21.17
C PHE A 154 22.74 -13.79 -20.97
N SER A 155 22.97 -14.57 -22.04
CA SER A 155 24.03 -15.57 -22.08
C SER A 155 25.32 -14.95 -22.58
N CYS A 156 26.44 -15.44 -22.07
CA CYS A 156 27.76 -15.10 -22.59
C CYS A 156 28.06 -15.88 -23.87
N ASP A 157 28.86 -15.28 -24.75
CA ASP A 157 29.52 -16.04 -25.80
C ASP A 157 30.55 -17.01 -25.18
N PRO A 158 30.86 -18.15 -25.82
CA PRO A 158 31.87 -19.09 -25.32
C PRO A 158 33.23 -18.43 -25.15
N CYS A 159 33.79 -18.53 -23.94
CA CYS A 159 35.13 -18.07 -23.65
C CYS A 159 36.16 -19.15 -23.97
N GLU A 160 37.15 -18.81 -24.80
CA GLU A 160 38.21 -19.72 -25.21
C GLU A 160 39.47 -19.53 -24.37
N ASN A 161 40.41 -20.47 -24.49
CA ASN A 161 41.74 -20.42 -23.85
C ASN A 161 41.69 -20.23 -22.33
N GLY A 162 40.65 -20.73 -21.65
CA GLY A 162 40.49 -20.61 -20.20
C GLY A 162 39.98 -19.24 -19.72
N GLY A 163 39.42 -18.42 -20.62
CA GLY A 163 38.70 -17.21 -20.24
C GLY A 163 37.44 -17.53 -19.42
N GLN A 164 37.07 -16.63 -18.51
CA GLN A 164 35.85 -16.75 -17.69
C GLN A 164 34.86 -15.66 -18.07
N CYS A 165 33.57 -15.99 -18.14
CA CYS A 165 32.59 -14.94 -18.41
C CYS A 165 32.41 -14.03 -17.21
N ASN A 166 32.50 -12.73 -17.44
CA ASN A 166 32.21 -11.72 -16.45
C ASN A 166 30.69 -11.52 -16.31
N GLU A 167 30.13 -11.85 -15.14
CA GLU A 167 28.67 -11.81 -14.91
C GLU A 167 28.06 -10.40 -15.00
N LYS A 168 28.88 -9.35 -14.95
CA LYS A 168 28.41 -7.96 -14.99
C LYS A 168 28.41 -7.39 -16.40
N THR A 169 29.39 -7.77 -17.22
CA THR A 169 29.64 -7.16 -18.54
C THR A 169 29.38 -8.10 -19.71
N GLY A 170 29.33 -9.42 -19.48
CA GLY A 170 29.16 -10.44 -20.52
C GLY A 170 30.39 -10.70 -21.37
N ASN A 171 31.49 -9.98 -21.15
CA ASN A 171 32.76 -10.23 -21.84
C ASN A 171 33.54 -11.32 -21.11
N CYS A 172 34.41 -12.01 -21.84
CA CYS A 172 35.34 -12.95 -21.23
C CYS A 172 36.53 -12.21 -20.60
N ASP A 173 36.76 -12.47 -19.32
CA ASP A 173 37.97 -12.10 -18.61
C ASP A 173 39.10 -13.02 -19.06
N CYS A 174 40.03 -12.47 -19.85
CA CYS A 174 41.05 -13.26 -20.53
C CYS A 174 42.31 -13.47 -19.69
N PRO A 175 42.88 -14.70 -19.69
CA PRO A 175 44.15 -14.96 -19.05
C PRO A 175 45.30 -14.23 -19.76
N SER A 176 46.44 -14.12 -19.05
CA SER A 176 47.64 -13.47 -19.56
C SER A 176 48.06 -14.03 -20.92
N GLY A 177 48.31 -13.14 -21.88
CA GLY A 177 48.65 -13.51 -23.26
C GLY A 177 47.45 -13.61 -24.21
N TYR A 178 46.22 -13.39 -23.75
CA TYR A 178 45.02 -13.38 -24.60
C TYR A 178 44.23 -12.06 -24.48
N THR A 179 43.42 -11.75 -25.51
CA THR A 179 42.55 -10.57 -25.59
C THR A 179 41.33 -10.83 -26.50
N GLY A 180 40.45 -9.84 -26.60
CA GLY A 180 39.20 -9.89 -27.36
C GLY A 180 38.03 -10.43 -26.53
N LYS A 181 36.80 -10.26 -27.04
CA LYS A 181 35.56 -10.59 -26.30
C LYS A 181 35.44 -12.06 -25.89
N ALA A 182 36.01 -12.97 -26.67
CA ALA A 182 35.99 -14.42 -26.46
C ALA A 182 37.37 -15.01 -26.11
N CYS A 183 38.38 -14.18 -25.83
CA CYS A 183 39.75 -14.60 -25.52
C CYS A 183 40.43 -15.46 -26.60
N THR A 184 40.09 -15.22 -27.87
CA THR A 184 40.66 -15.95 -29.02
C THR A 184 41.91 -15.30 -29.61
N ILE A 185 42.20 -14.04 -29.27
CA ILE A 185 43.31 -13.28 -29.85
C ILE A 185 44.52 -13.39 -28.93
N ARG A 186 45.64 -13.94 -29.41
CA ARG A 186 46.91 -13.92 -28.66
C ARG A 186 47.53 -12.53 -28.67
N LYS A 187 47.94 -12.03 -27.51
CA LYS A 187 48.75 -10.81 -27.39
C LYS A 187 50.16 -11.14 -27.85
N SER A 188 50.61 -10.51 -28.93
CA SER A 188 52.00 -10.60 -29.37
C SER A 188 52.92 -10.00 -28.31
N LEU A 189 53.91 -10.78 -27.86
CA LEU A 189 55.01 -10.25 -27.06
C LEU A 189 55.75 -9.24 -27.94
N THR A 190 55.69 -7.96 -27.56
CA THR A 190 56.58 -6.93 -28.10
C THR A 190 57.78 -6.81 -27.17
#